data_AF-A0AAX1VQJ7-F1
#
_entry.id   AF-A0AAX1VQJ7-F1
#
_cell.length_a   1.000
_cell.length_b   1.000
_cell.length_c   1.000
_cell.angle_alpha   90.00
_cell.angle_beta   90.00
_cell.angle_gamma   90.00
#
_symmetry.space_group_name_H-M   'P 1'
#
loop_
_entity.id
_entity.type
_entity.pdbx_description
1 polymer ?
#
loop_
_entity_poly.entity_id
_entity_poly.type
_entity_poly.pdbx_seq_one_letter_code
_entity_poly.pdbx_strand_id
1 'polypeptide(L)'
;MISSTFQKISGFISRNLRFVSFGAIGSALVYGSTYFQPEIKTVLFSRKADVEILTPKASVDLYRDVPLTVRVDSTGISDLSPGTITIYTDSEFFKVGPPSTVKVEKIVGSMAIIELPAVKAIKVSPTKVKVYAQFVSGDLKVNSNALMLDIVQPEAAENPHFDHSDTNRVVLSGTWRIDVGGQTGSMLIKQGADNQIRGSYFLPGYRWPSGDINGYKDGATFRVTFTIPGKGKEEILRVAGFFEIKNKDGDYIEILGCAYHLQRATTRYKYVGAQGADCDKPAFYDQWKTLQSFRFDATAKFSKDQ
;
A
#
# COMPACT_ATOMS: atom_id res chain seq x y z
N MET A 1 -49.55 9.18 21.38
CA MET A 1 -50.14 7.83 21.57
C MET A 1 -49.03 6.76 21.46
N ILE A 2 -47.99 6.80 22.31
CA ILE A 2 -46.94 5.76 22.49
C ILE A 2 -46.40 5.87 23.94
N SER A 3 -47.29 5.78 24.95
CA SER A 3 -46.87 5.92 26.36
C SER A 3 -47.51 4.91 27.30
N SER A 4 -48.52 4.15 26.88
CA SER A 4 -49.23 3.23 27.77
C SER A 4 -48.66 1.80 27.80
N THR A 5 -47.82 1.41 26.84
CA THR A 5 -47.31 0.04 26.75
C THR A 5 -46.07 -0.22 27.63
N PHE A 6 -45.18 0.76 27.77
CA PHE A 6 -43.95 0.63 28.57
C PHE A 6 -44.21 0.64 30.09
N GLN A 7 -45.25 1.34 30.56
CA GLN A 7 -45.58 1.35 32.00
C GLN A 7 -46.12 0.00 32.51
N LYS A 8 -46.79 -0.80 31.65
CA LYS A 8 -47.35 -2.10 32.07
C LYS A 8 -46.29 -3.19 32.28
N ILE A 9 -45.14 -3.10 31.63
CA ILE A 9 -44.04 -4.09 31.77
C ILE A 9 -43.25 -3.84 33.07
N SER A 10 -43.02 -2.58 33.44
CA SER A 10 -42.33 -2.23 34.69
C SER A 10 -43.12 -2.58 35.96
N GLY A 11 -44.46 -2.52 35.89
CA GLY A 11 -45.35 -2.86 37.01
C GLY A 11 -45.47 -4.36 37.30
N PHE A 12 -45.21 -5.22 36.31
CA PHE A 12 -45.29 -6.67 36.50
C PHE A 12 -44.03 -7.25 37.15
N ILE A 13 -42.86 -6.65 36.86
CA ILE A 13 -41.56 -7.12 37.37
C ILE A 13 -41.35 -6.70 38.84
N SER A 14 -41.92 -5.58 39.28
CA SER A 14 -41.74 -5.08 40.66
C SER A 14 -42.68 -5.70 41.71
N ARG A 15 -43.75 -6.40 41.30
CA ARG A 15 -44.75 -6.95 42.24
C ARG A 15 -44.55 -8.40 42.69
N ASN A 16 -43.68 -9.19 42.04
CA ASN A 16 -43.50 -10.62 42.35
C ASN A 16 -42.12 -11.00 42.92
N LEU A 17 -41.31 -10.02 43.32
CA LEU A 17 -39.99 -10.25 43.93
C LEU A 17 -40.02 -10.01 45.44
N ARG A 18 -40.87 -10.75 46.17
CA ARG A 18 -40.70 -10.96 47.62
C ARG A 18 -41.07 -12.39 48.00
N PHE A 19 -40.17 -13.00 48.77
CA PHE A 19 -40.20 -14.34 49.36
C PHE A 19 -39.80 -15.51 48.45
N VAL A 20 -38.49 -15.77 48.44
CA VAL A 20 -37.94 -17.12 48.23
C VAL A 20 -37.87 -17.79 49.60
N SER A 21 -38.70 -18.80 49.83
CA SER A 21 -38.47 -19.82 50.86
C SER A 21 -38.00 -21.09 50.18
N PHE A 22 -36.84 -21.56 50.62
CA PHE A 22 -36.13 -22.75 50.19
C PHE A 22 -36.98 -24.02 50.35
N GLY A 23 -37.09 -24.82 49.30
CA GLY A 23 -37.65 -26.16 49.33
C GLY A 23 -38.65 -26.40 48.21
N ALA A 24 -38.29 -27.28 47.28
CA ALA A 24 -39.11 -27.76 46.15
C ALA A 24 -39.23 -26.82 44.92
N ILE A 25 -38.12 -26.61 44.19
CA ILE A 25 -38.18 -26.33 42.75
C ILE A 25 -37.22 -27.27 42.00
N GLY A 26 -37.40 -28.57 42.23
CA GLY A 26 -36.83 -29.63 41.38
C GLY A 26 -37.60 -29.82 40.07
N SER A 27 -38.66 -29.04 39.82
CA SER A 27 -39.61 -29.32 38.73
C SER A 27 -40.06 -28.11 37.90
N ALA A 28 -39.70 -26.86 38.26
CA ALA A 28 -40.11 -25.68 37.48
C ALA A 28 -39.03 -25.14 36.53
N LEU A 29 -37.77 -25.55 36.68
CA LEU A 29 -36.70 -25.13 35.74
C LEU A 29 -36.70 -25.93 34.43
N VAL A 30 -37.41 -27.07 34.36
CA VAL A 30 -37.57 -27.83 33.11
C VAL A 30 -38.78 -27.36 32.30
N TYR A 31 -39.78 -26.73 32.93
CA TYR A 31 -40.99 -26.23 32.24
C TYR A 31 -40.90 -24.76 31.79
N GLY A 32 -39.94 -23.98 32.30
CA GLY A 32 -39.71 -22.60 31.86
C GLY A 32 -38.89 -22.45 30.57
N SER A 33 -38.27 -23.53 30.08
CA SER A 33 -37.39 -23.48 28.89
C SER A 33 -38.14 -23.64 27.56
N THR A 34 -39.42 -23.98 27.59
CA THR A 34 -40.26 -24.22 26.38
C THR A 34 -41.18 -23.05 26.01
N TYR A 35 -41.27 -22.00 26.84
CA TYR A 35 -42.19 -20.87 26.63
C TYR A 35 -41.52 -19.50 26.44
N PHE A 36 -40.22 -19.46 26.19
CA PHE A 36 -39.63 -18.26 25.57
C PHE A 36 -39.97 -18.28 24.09
N GLN A 37 -40.86 -17.36 23.68
CA GLN A 37 -41.26 -17.19 22.29
C GLN A 37 -40.03 -17.22 21.36
N PRO A 38 -40.11 -17.90 20.21
CA PRO A 38 -39.02 -17.93 19.23
C PRO A 38 -38.58 -16.52 18.80
N GLU A 39 -39.48 -15.54 18.92
CA GLU A 39 -39.29 -14.10 18.66
C GLU A 39 -38.28 -13.43 19.62
N ILE A 40 -38.22 -13.84 20.90
CA ILE A 40 -37.27 -13.24 21.87
C ILE A 40 -35.87 -13.86 21.70
N LYS A 41 -35.78 -15.17 21.39
CA LYS A 41 -34.51 -15.82 21.03
C LYS A 41 -33.95 -15.26 19.72
N THR A 42 -34.77 -15.03 18.71
CA THR A 42 -34.31 -14.46 17.44
C THR A 42 -33.80 -13.02 17.57
N VAL A 43 -34.36 -12.22 18.49
CA VAL A 43 -33.87 -10.85 18.75
C VAL A 43 -32.58 -10.84 19.58
N LEU A 44 -32.44 -11.71 20.59
CA LEU A 44 -31.22 -11.82 21.40
C LEU A 44 -30.04 -12.48 20.65
N PHE A 45 -30.33 -13.35 19.69
CA PHE A 45 -29.33 -14.03 18.86
C PHE A 45 -29.33 -13.57 17.40
N SER A 46 -29.86 -12.37 17.11
CA SER A 46 -29.81 -11.81 15.76
C SER A 46 -28.35 -11.55 15.40
N ARG A 47 -27.84 -12.25 14.38
CA ARG A 47 -26.51 -12.00 13.82
C ARG A 47 -26.52 -10.61 13.18
N LYS A 48 -25.66 -9.73 13.64
CA LYS A 48 -25.46 -8.39 13.08
C LYS A 48 -23.98 -8.22 12.79
N ALA A 49 -23.66 -7.63 11.66
CA ALA A 49 -22.31 -7.32 11.27
C ALA A 49 -22.28 -5.94 10.62
N ASP A 50 -21.22 -5.19 10.88
CA ASP A 50 -20.87 -3.98 10.15
C ASP A 50 -19.68 -4.29 9.24
N VAL A 51 -19.72 -3.79 8.01
CA VAL A 51 -18.72 -4.08 6.98
C VAL A 51 -18.15 -2.77 6.46
N GLU A 52 -16.82 -2.66 6.43
CA GLU A 52 -16.11 -1.50 5.92
C GLU A 52 -15.09 -1.93 4.87
N ILE A 53 -15.09 -1.27 3.71
CA ILE A 53 -14.05 -1.44 2.70
C ILE A 53 -13.03 -0.31 2.80
N LEU A 54 -11.75 -0.69 2.78
CA LEU A 54 -10.62 0.19 3.03
C LEU A 54 -9.55 0.02 1.94
N THR A 55 -8.80 1.09 1.72
CA THR A 55 -7.62 1.11 0.87
C THR A 55 -6.60 2.09 1.44
N PRO A 56 -5.28 1.86 1.27
CA PRO A 56 -4.27 2.81 1.71
C PRO A 56 -4.25 4.12 0.91
N LYS A 57 -4.82 4.16 -0.30
CA LYS A 57 -4.82 5.35 -1.17
C LYS A 57 -6.18 5.58 -1.83
N ALA A 58 -6.73 6.79 -1.66
CA ALA A 58 -7.98 7.20 -2.29
C ALA A 58 -7.82 7.58 -3.79
N SER A 59 -6.58 7.80 -4.25
CA SER A 59 -6.24 8.09 -5.64
C SER A 59 -5.42 6.95 -6.24
N VAL A 60 -5.78 6.55 -7.45
CA VAL A 60 -5.26 5.36 -8.14
C VAL A 60 -4.82 5.72 -9.54
N ASP A 61 -3.61 5.29 -9.91
CA ASP A 61 -3.10 5.45 -11.27
C ASP A 61 -3.74 4.43 -12.22
N LEU A 62 -4.05 4.86 -13.45
CA LEU A 62 -4.50 3.97 -14.52
C LEU A 62 -3.57 2.76 -14.70
N TYR A 63 -4.15 1.59 -14.95
CA TYR A 63 -3.50 0.30 -15.15
C TYR A 63 -2.73 -0.27 -13.95
N ARG A 64 -2.79 0.38 -12.78
CA ARG A 64 -2.24 -0.15 -11.53
C ARG A 64 -3.27 -0.94 -10.74
N ASP A 65 -2.75 -1.87 -9.94
CA ASP A 65 -3.52 -2.69 -9.01
C ASP A 65 -3.79 -1.89 -7.72
N VAL A 66 -5.02 -1.94 -7.25
CA VAL A 66 -5.49 -1.28 -6.03
C VAL A 66 -5.62 -2.33 -4.94
N PRO A 67 -4.83 -2.26 -3.87
CA PRO A 67 -5.02 -3.12 -2.71
C PRO A 67 -6.30 -2.68 -1.98
N LEU A 68 -7.18 -3.67 -1.75
CA LEU A 68 -8.42 -3.49 -1.01
C LEU A 68 -8.41 -4.44 0.19
N THR A 69 -8.95 -3.96 1.30
CA THR A 69 -9.16 -4.75 2.51
C THR A 69 -10.58 -4.52 3.00
N VAL A 70 -11.24 -5.56 3.51
CA VAL A 70 -12.53 -5.45 4.17
C VAL A 70 -12.38 -5.77 5.64
N ARG A 71 -12.92 -4.88 6.47
CA ARG A 71 -13.11 -5.10 7.89
C ARG A 71 -14.56 -5.53 8.14
N VAL A 72 -14.74 -6.62 8.88
CA VAL A 72 -16.05 -7.11 9.31
C VAL A 72 -16.07 -7.10 10.83
N ASP A 73 -16.93 -6.27 11.42
CA ASP A 73 -17.15 -6.22 12.86
C ASP A 73 -18.42 -7.01 13.21
N SER A 74 -18.33 -7.97 14.12
CA SER A 74 -19.52 -8.65 14.67
C SER A 74 -20.15 -7.76 15.74
N THR A 75 -21.33 -7.21 15.45
CA THR A 75 -22.07 -6.35 16.37
C THR A 75 -23.16 -7.09 17.14
N GLY A 76 -23.30 -8.40 16.88
CA GLY A 76 -24.14 -9.31 17.66
C GLY A 76 -23.37 -9.98 18.82
N ILE A 77 -24.11 -10.67 19.70
CA ILE A 77 -23.55 -11.41 20.84
C ILE A 77 -22.90 -12.75 20.41
N SER A 78 -23.13 -13.18 19.16
CA SER A 78 -22.67 -14.46 18.63
C SER A 78 -21.61 -14.29 17.53
N ASP A 79 -20.67 -15.24 17.46
CA ASP A 79 -19.73 -15.40 16.34
C ASP A 79 -20.44 -15.40 14.99
N LEU A 80 -19.76 -14.89 13.95
CA LEU A 80 -20.27 -14.97 12.58
C LEU A 80 -19.82 -16.30 11.96
N SER A 81 -20.76 -16.98 11.30
CA SER A 81 -20.47 -18.23 10.59
C SER A 81 -19.56 -17.96 9.37
N PRO A 82 -18.87 -18.98 8.84
CA PRO A 82 -18.17 -18.87 7.57
C PRO A 82 -19.06 -18.31 6.47
N GLY A 83 -18.46 -17.60 5.54
CA GLY A 83 -19.19 -16.85 4.53
C GLY A 83 -18.35 -16.50 3.33
N THR A 84 -18.81 -15.52 2.57
CA THR A 84 -18.13 -15.02 1.38
C THR A 84 -18.18 -13.50 1.31
N ILE A 85 -17.12 -12.90 0.80
CA ILE A 85 -17.08 -11.49 0.43
C ILE A 85 -16.96 -11.38 -1.09
N THR A 86 -17.86 -10.65 -1.72
CA THR A 86 -17.83 -10.33 -3.15
C THR A 86 -17.62 -8.84 -3.34
N ILE A 87 -16.70 -8.48 -4.24
CA ILE A 87 -16.39 -7.09 -4.58
C ILE A 87 -17.25 -6.64 -5.75
N TYR A 88 -17.83 -5.46 -5.63
CA TYR A 88 -18.59 -4.80 -6.68
C TYR A 88 -17.92 -3.48 -7.05
N THR A 89 -17.59 -3.35 -8.34
CA THR A 89 -17.01 -2.16 -8.94
C THR A 89 -17.79 -1.81 -10.21
N ASP A 90 -17.64 -0.57 -10.66
CA ASP A 90 -18.04 -0.23 -12.02
C ASP A 90 -17.07 -0.87 -13.03
N SER A 91 -17.58 -1.80 -13.85
CA SER A 91 -16.79 -2.55 -14.83
C SER A 91 -16.28 -1.69 -15.98
N GLU A 92 -16.83 -0.48 -16.18
CA GLU A 92 -16.30 0.47 -17.16
C GLU A 92 -14.92 1.00 -16.74
N PHE A 93 -14.69 1.15 -15.44
CA PHE A 93 -13.51 1.80 -14.88
C PHE A 93 -12.54 0.85 -14.19
N PHE A 94 -13.04 -0.28 -13.66
CA PHE A 94 -12.24 -1.27 -12.94
C PHE A 94 -12.42 -2.68 -13.48
N LYS A 95 -11.35 -3.46 -13.40
CA LYS A 95 -11.36 -4.91 -13.61
C LYS A 95 -10.96 -5.60 -12.31
N VAL A 96 -11.81 -6.50 -11.82
CA VAL A 96 -11.54 -7.30 -10.61
C VAL A 96 -10.68 -8.51 -10.98
N GLY A 97 -9.59 -8.73 -10.24
CA GLY A 97 -8.77 -9.94 -10.40
C GLY A 97 -9.52 -11.21 -9.96
N PRO A 98 -9.31 -12.35 -10.63
CA PRO A 98 -9.87 -13.62 -10.15
C PRO A 98 -9.14 -14.08 -8.88
N PRO A 99 -9.85 -14.63 -7.87
CA PRO A 99 -11.31 -14.78 -7.79
C PRO A 99 -12.00 -13.48 -7.35
N SER A 100 -13.16 -13.12 -7.92
CA SER A 100 -13.94 -11.93 -7.49
C SER A 100 -14.66 -12.10 -6.15
N THR A 101 -14.64 -13.31 -5.61
CA THR A 101 -15.25 -13.69 -4.33
C THR A 101 -14.24 -14.43 -3.47
N VAL A 102 -14.11 -13.98 -2.22
CA VAL A 102 -13.20 -14.54 -1.22
C VAL A 102 -14.02 -15.32 -0.19
N LYS A 103 -13.55 -16.51 0.18
CA LYS A 103 -14.14 -17.27 1.29
C LYS A 103 -13.64 -16.69 2.61
N VAL A 104 -14.56 -16.47 3.54
CA VAL A 104 -14.27 -16.01 4.90
C VAL A 104 -14.53 -17.16 5.85
N GLU A 105 -13.55 -17.47 6.67
CA GLU A 105 -13.70 -18.47 7.73
C GLU A 105 -14.61 -17.96 8.84
N LYS A 106 -14.89 -18.81 9.84
CA LYS A 106 -15.68 -18.40 10.99
C LYS A 106 -15.00 -17.22 11.70
N ILE A 107 -15.72 -16.11 11.89
CA ILE A 107 -15.20 -14.96 12.63
C ILE A 107 -15.54 -15.19 14.10
N VAL A 108 -14.50 -15.48 14.89
CA VAL A 108 -14.60 -15.68 16.34
C VAL A 108 -14.21 -14.37 17.03
N GLY A 109 -15.09 -13.84 17.88
CA GLY A 109 -14.90 -12.55 18.53
C GLY A 109 -15.51 -11.37 17.76
N SER A 110 -14.93 -10.17 17.94
CA SER A 110 -15.56 -8.91 17.54
C SER A 110 -15.20 -8.40 16.14
N MET A 111 -14.09 -8.83 15.53
CA MET A 111 -13.61 -8.28 14.26
C MET A 111 -12.80 -9.29 13.45
N ALA A 112 -12.90 -9.21 12.12
CA ALA A 112 -11.92 -9.76 11.18
C ALA A 112 -11.50 -8.72 10.13
N ILE A 113 -10.24 -8.79 9.69
CA ILE A 113 -9.71 -8.03 8.56
C ILE A 113 -9.35 -9.04 7.47
N ILE A 114 -9.93 -8.86 6.28
CA ILE A 114 -9.79 -9.76 5.15
C ILE A 114 -9.16 -9.00 3.98
N GLU A 115 -8.04 -9.49 3.48
CA GLU A 115 -7.44 -8.99 2.24
C GLU A 115 -8.26 -9.44 1.04
N LEU A 116 -8.50 -8.51 0.12
CA LEU A 116 -9.27 -8.75 -1.08
C LEU A 116 -8.35 -8.81 -2.31
N PRO A 117 -8.78 -9.53 -3.37
CA PRO A 117 -8.16 -9.47 -4.68
C PRO A 117 -8.05 -8.01 -5.14
N ALA A 118 -6.90 -7.69 -5.72
CA ALA A 118 -6.68 -6.35 -6.23
C ALA A 118 -7.64 -6.05 -7.39
N VAL A 119 -8.10 -4.79 -7.45
CA VAL A 119 -8.85 -4.27 -8.59
C VAL A 119 -7.91 -3.40 -9.43
N LYS A 120 -7.97 -3.55 -10.75
CA LYS A 120 -7.14 -2.77 -11.68
C LYS A 120 -7.96 -1.66 -12.30
N ALA A 121 -7.49 -0.42 -12.21
CA ALA A 121 -8.09 0.70 -12.94
C ALA A 121 -7.79 0.55 -14.44
N ILE A 122 -8.80 0.62 -15.30
CA ILE A 122 -8.66 0.41 -16.75
C ILE A 122 -9.07 1.63 -17.59
N LYS A 123 -9.80 2.57 -16.98
CA LYS A 123 -10.24 3.81 -17.64
C LYS A 123 -10.23 4.98 -16.64
N VAL A 124 -9.84 6.15 -17.11
CA VAL A 124 -9.90 7.40 -16.33
C VAL A 124 -11.36 7.83 -16.18
N SER A 125 -11.73 8.31 -15.00
CA SER A 125 -13.05 8.86 -14.73
C SER A 125 -12.95 10.34 -14.37
N PRO A 126 -13.82 11.22 -14.90
CA PRO A 126 -13.89 12.62 -14.47
C PRO A 126 -14.47 12.79 -13.06
N THR A 127 -15.00 11.73 -12.46
CA THR A 127 -15.59 11.73 -11.11
C THR A 127 -15.13 10.52 -10.30
N LYS A 128 -15.25 10.60 -8.98
CA LYS A 128 -14.92 9.48 -8.09
C LYS A 128 -15.78 8.25 -8.42
N VAL A 129 -15.13 7.11 -8.60
CA VAL A 129 -15.75 5.83 -8.92
C VAL A 129 -16.01 5.04 -7.64
N LYS A 130 -17.16 4.38 -7.57
CA LYS A 130 -17.62 3.62 -6.39
C LYS A 130 -17.08 2.20 -6.40
N VAL A 131 -16.59 1.76 -5.24
CA VAL A 131 -16.26 0.37 -4.93
C VAL A 131 -16.92 -0.01 -3.61
N TYR A 132 -17.55 -1.17 -3.54
CA TYR A 132 -18.09 -1.70 -2.29
C TYR A 132 -17.98 -3.22 -2.27
N ALA A 133 -18.13 -3.80 -1.08
CA ALA A 133 -18.14 -5.23 -0.86
C ALA A 133 -19.49 -5.69 -0.28
N GLN A 134 -19.85 -6.93 -0.55
CA GLN A 134 -20.99 -7.58 0.11
C GLN A 134 -20.48 -8.80 0.87
N PHE A 135 -20.81 -8.86 2.16
CA PHE A 135 -20.58 -10.01 3.01
C PHE A 135 -21.86 -10.84 3.11
N VAL A 136 -21.72 -12.16 2.91
CA VAL A 136 -22.81 -13.13 3.05
C VAL A 136 -22.38 -14.25 4.00
N SER A 137 -23.15 -14.48 5.06
CA SER A 137 -22.91 -15.55 6.05
C SER A 137 -24.24 -16.17 6.50
N GLY A 138 -24.58 -17.33 5.92
CA GLY A 138 -25.92 -17.91 6.06
C GLY A 138 -27.00 -16.95 5.53
N ASP A 139 -27.96 -16.58 6.36
CA ASP A 139 -29.03 -15.65 6.01
C ASP A 139 -28.61 -14.16 6.13
N LEU A 140 -27.45 -13.88 6.73
CA LEU A 140 -26.95 -12.51 6.89
C LEU A 140 -26.36 -12.03 5.56
N LYS A 141 -26.88 -10.91 5.04
CA LYS A 141 -26.35 -10.19 3.87
C LYS A 141 -26.14 -8.73 4.23
N VAL A 142 -24.90 -8.26 4.18
CA VAL A 142 -24.54 -6.88 4.55
C VAL A 142 -23.65 -6.27 3.46
N ASN A 143 -23.99 -5.07 3.02
CA ASN A 143 -23.14 -4.29 2.13
C ASN A 143 -22.22 -3.40 2.96
N SER A 144 -21.00 -3.19 2.49
CA SER A 144 -20.09 -2.22 3.08
C SER A 144 -20.51 -0.78 2.80
N ASN A 145 -19.82 0.17 3.43
CA ASN A 145 -19.75 1.53 2.93
C ASN A 145 -19.27 1.57 1.46
N ALA A 146 -19.59 2.65 0.74
CA ALA A 146 -19.07 2.89 -0.60
C ALA A 146 -17.72 3.62 -0.50
N LEU A 147 -16.65 2.98 -0.97
CA LEU A 147 -15.35 3.60 -1.15
C LEU A 147 -15.32 4.37 -2.47
N MET A 148 -15.02 5.66 -2.38
CA MET A 148 -14.96 6.57 -3.53
C MET A 148 -13.49 6.75 -3.95
N LEU A 149 -13.13 6.29 -5.15
CA LEU A 149 -11.76 6.33 -5.68
C LEU A 149 -11.62 7.32 -6.84
N ASP A 150 -10.56 8.12 -6.82
CA ASP A 150 -10.14 8.95 -7.95
C ASP A 150 -9.22 8.13 -8.86
N ILE A 151 -9.56 8.02 -10.15
CA ILE A 151 -8.68 7.37 -11.15
C ILE A 151 -7.99 8.46 -11.95
N VAL A 152 -6.69 8.58 -11.75
CA VAL A 152 -5.86 9.58 -12.42
C VAL A 152 -5.06 8.94 -13.55
N GLN A 153 -4.75 9.72 -14.58
CA GLN A 153 -3.70 9.30 -15.50
C GLN A 153 -2.41 9.15 -14.70
N PRO A 154 -1.62 8.08 -14.94
CA PRO A 154 -0.27 8.01 -14.42
C PRO A 154 0.43 9.27 -14.92
N GLU A 155 0.98 10.08 -14.02
CA GLU A 155 1.81 11.22 -14.42
C GLU A 155 2.82 10.70 -15.45
N ALA A 156 2.78 11.23 -16.67
CA ALA A 156 3.79 10.92 -17.66
C ALA A 156 5.14 11.21 -17.01
N ALA A 157 6.08 10.26 -17.05
CA ALA A 157 7.40 10.50 -16.51
C ALA A 157 7.98 11.70 -17.28
N GLU A 158 7.99 12.88 -16.63
CA GLU A 158 8.55 14.09 -17.21
C GLU A 158 9.98 13.79 -17.64
N ASN A 159 10.39 14.22 -18.82
CA ASN A 159 11.80 14.14 -19.16
C ASN A 159 12.58 15.13 -18.28
N PRO A 160 13.86 14.87 -17.99
CA PRO A 160 14.71 15.87 -17.36
C PRO A 160 14.65 17.19 -18.13
N HIS A 161 14.55 18.31 -17.42
CA HIS A 161 14.27 19.64 -17.97
C HIS A 161 14.84 20.74 -17.07
N PHE A 162 14.74 21.99 -17.51
CA PHE A 162 15.04 23.15 -16.66
C PHE A 162 13.85 23.49 -15.75
N ASP A 163 14.11 23.81 -14.49
CA ASP A 163 13.07 24.25 -13.55
C ASP A 163 12.42 25.53 -14.10
N HIS A 164 11.09 25.58 -14.08
CA HIS A 164 10.31 26.71 -14.59
C HIS A 164 10.56 28.00 -13.79
N SER A 165 10.89 27.86 -12.50
CA SER A 165 11.16 28.98 -11.60
C SER A 165 12.62 29.46 -11.63
N ASP A 166 13.53 28.61 -12.12
CA ASP A 166 14.96 28.89 -12.25
C ASP A 166 15.54 28.10 -13.43
N THR A 167 15.65 28.75 -14.58
CA THR A 167 16.11 28.13 -15.82
C THR A 167 17.56 27.62 -15.75
N ASN A 168 18.33 27.93 -14.70
CA ASN A 168 19.67 27.38 -14.50
C ASN A 168 19.65 26.09 -13.67
N ARG A 169 18.52 25.74 -13.06
CA ARG A 169 18.37 24.54 -12.25
C ARG A 169 17.84 23.40 -13.11
N VAL A 170 18.57 22.30 -13.15
CA VAL A 170 18.14 21.07 -13.82
C VAL A 170 17.29 20.22 -12.89
N VAL A 171 16.14 19.76 -13.39
CA VAL A 171 15.26 18.75 -12.79
C VAL A 171 15.58 17.40 -13.44
N LEU A 172 15.91 16.39 -12.63
CA LEU A 172 16.31 15.05 -13.09
C LEU A 172 15.16 14.04 -13.14
N SER A 173 13.93 14.46 -12.84
CA SER A 173 12.73 13.61 -12.96
C SER A 173 12.66 12.97 -14.34
N GLY A 174 12.21 11.72 -14.40
CA GLY A 174 11.99 11.01 -15.65
C GLY A 174 12.48 9.58 -15.70
N THR A 175 12.38 9.00 -16.90
CA THR A 175 12.88 7.66 -17.18
C THR A 175 14.27 7.75 -17.78
N TRP A 176 15.21 7.07 -17.13
CA TRP A 176 16.61 7.00 -17.49
C TRP A 176 16.95 5.59 -17.95
N ARG A 177 17.72 5.47 -19.02
CA ARG A 177 18.44 4.24 -19.35
C ARG A 177 19.71 4.21 -18.52
N ILE A 178 19.95 3.14 -17.77
CA ILE A 178 21.14 2.98 -16.93
C ILE A 178 22.01 1.82 -17.42
N ASP A 179 23.31 1.90 -17.16
CA ASP A 179 24.27 0.82 -17.25
C ASP A 179 25.06 0.73 -15.95
N VAL A 180 25.10 -0.46 -15.34
CA VAL A 180 25.85 -0.73 -14.11
C VAL A 180 26.82 -1.89 -14.36
N GLY A 181 28.10 -1.58 -14.53
CA GLY A 181 29.13 -2.60 -14.74
C GLY A 181 28.90 -3.47 -15.98
N GLY A 182 28.36 -2.89 -17.07
CA GLY A 182 28.06 -3.57 -18.33
C GLY A 182 26.67 -4.19 -18.39
N GLN A 183 25.81 -3.91 -17.41
CA GLN A 183 24.43 -4.41 -17.37
C GLN A 183 23.46 -3.26 -17.57
N THR A 184 22.79 -3.26 -18.71
CA THR A 184 21.85 -2.21 -19.10
C THR A 184 20.47 -2.45 -18.50
N GLY A 185 19.81 -1.37 -18.10
CA GLY A 185 18.44 -1.38 -17.62
C GLY A 185 17.81 0.00 -17.63
N SER A 186 16.86 0.21 -16.72
CA SER A 186 16.12 1.46 -16.60
C SER A 186 16.03 1.94 -15.15
N MET A 187 15.88 3.24 -14.98
CA MET A 187 15.70 3.90 -13.69
C MET A 187 14.64 4.98 -13.85
N LEU A 188 13.66 4.98 -12.95
CA LEU A 188 12.67 6.04 -12.84
C LEU A 188 13.09 6.97 -11.70
N ILE A 189 13.17 8.27 -11.98
CA ILE A 189 13.48 9.32 -11.01
C ILE A 189 12.25 10.20 -10.82
N LYS A 190 11.92 10.50 -9.57
CA LYS A 190 11.07 11.62 -9.16
C LYS A 190 11.89 12.52 -8.22
N GLN A 191 12.13 13.75 -8.66
CA GLN A 191 12.84 14.75 -7.89
C GLN A 191 11.85 15.61 -7.08
N GLY A 192 12.08 15.74 -5.78
CA GLY A 192 11.37 16.65 -4.90
C GLY A 192 11.87 18.09 -5.03
N ALA A 193 11.07 19.05 -4.56
CA ALA A 193 11.44 20.48 -4.55
C ALA A 193 12.72 20.77 -3.74
N ASP A 194 13.02 19.93 -2.76
CA ASP A 194 14.19 19.96 -1.87
C ASP A 194 15.42 19.22 -2.43
N ASN A 195 15.44 18.93 -3.74
CA ASN A 195 16.48 18.14 -4.42
C ASN A 195 16.58 16.68 -3.96
N GLN A 196 15.64 16.16 -3.15
CA GLN A 196 15.59 14.74 -2.85
C GLN A 196 15.21 13.95 -4.10
N ILE A 197 15.85 12.81 -4.27
CA ILE A 197 15.62 11.87 -5.37
C ILE A 197 14.96 10.62 -4.81
N ARG A 198 13.86 10.21 -5.43
CA ARG A 198 13.19 8.92 -5.17
C ARG A 198 12.86 8.23 -6.48
N GLY A 199 12.62 6.92 -6.42
CA GLY A 199 12.10 6.19 -7.56
C GLY A 199 12.47 4.71 -7.51
N SER A 200 12.70 4.11 -8.67
CA SER A 200 12.96 2.68 -8.79
C SER A 200 13.94 2.37 -9.91
N TYR A 201 14.60 1.23 -9.86
CA TYR A 201 15.45 0.73 -10.94
C TYR A 201 15.02 -0.68 -11.37
N PHE A 202 15.37 -1.04 -12.60
CA PHE A 202 15.20 -2.36 -13.18
C PHE A 202 16.42 -2.71 -14.04
N LEU A 203 17.15 -3.77 -13.68
CA LEU A 203 18.38 -4.26 -14.33
C LEU A 203 18.18 -5.74 -14.71
N PRO A 204 17.59 -6.06 -15.87
CA PRO A 204 17.30 -7.44 -16.26
C PRO A 204 18.58 -8.27 -16.31
N GLY A 205 18.56 -9.46 -15.71
CA GLY A 205 19.72 -10.36 -15.70
C GLY A 205 20.83 -9.99 -14.71
N TYR A 206 20.73 -8.88 -13.99
CA TYR A 206 21.66 -8.53 -12.91
C TYR A 206 21.31 -9.27 -11.61
N ARG A 207 22.31 -9.44 -10.73
CA ARG A 207 22.15 -10.08 -9.40
C ARG A 207 21.05 -9.42 -8.54
N TRP A 208 20.73 -8.16 -8.80
CA TRP A 208 19.60 -7.44 -8.20
C TRP A 208 18.77 -6.82 -9.32
N PRO A 209 17.70 -7.52 -9.75
CA PRO A 209 17.01 -7.17 -10.98
C PRO A 209 16.11 -5.95 -10.85
N SER A 210 15.70 -5.58 -9.64
CA SER A 210 14.89 -4.39 -9.38
C SER A 210 15.03 -3.93 -7.94
N GLY A 211 14.59 -2.70 -7.67
CA GLY A 211 14.54 -2.14 -6.32
C GLY A 211 14.21 -0.66 -6.32
N ASP A 212 14.22 -0.06 -5.14
CA ASP A 212 13.95 1.37 -4.96
C ASP A 212 15.25 2.19 -4.94
N ILE A 213 15.16 3.44 -5.38
CA ILE A 213 16.25 4.42 -5.23
C ILE A 213 15.84 5.53 -4.27
N ASN A 214 16.79 5.98 -3.46
CA ASN A 214 16.66 7.19 -2.66
C ASN A 214 17.96 8.00 -2.68
N GLY A 215 17.91 9.31 -2.47
CA GLY A 215 19.11 10.12 -2.38
C GLY A 215 18.82 11.58 -2.65
N TYR A 216 19.80 12.27 -3.21
CA TYR A 216 19.69 13.70 -3.49
C TYR A 216 20.58 14.11 -4.66
N LYS A 217 20.34 15.31 -5.17
CA LYS A 217 21.29 16.06 -5.99
C LYS A 217 21.77 17.30 -5.26
N ASP A 218 23.01 17.70 -5.55
CA ASP A 218 23.59 18.96 -5.07
C ASP A 218 24.47 19.55 -6.17
N GLY A 219 24.15 20.77 -6.63
CA GLY A 219 24.72 21.32 -7.86
C GLY A 219 24.58 20.35 -9.04
N ALA A 220 25.72 19.97 -9.62
CA ALA A 220 25.84 18.99 -10.71
C ALA A 220 26.05 17.53 -10.23
N THR A 221 26.00 17.28 -8.92
CA THR A 221 26.25 15.95 -8.35
C THR A 221 24.96 15.14 -8.19
N PHE A 222 25.07 13.85 -8.46
CA PHE A 222 24.02 12.86 -8.26
C PHE A 222 24.48 11.82 -7.23
N ARG A 223 23.74 11.67 -6.13
CA ARG A 223 24.10 10.79 -5.01
C ARG A 223 22.88 9.99 -4.58
N VAL A 224 22.81 8.72 -4.96
CA VAL A 224 21.65 7.86 -4.66
C VAL A 224 22.06 6.48 -4.17
N THR A 225 21.15 5.84 -3.46
CA THR A 225 21.27 4.47 -2.96
C THR A 225 20.19 3.62 -3.61
N PHE A 226 20.60 2.53 -4.21
CA PHE A 226 19.76 1.47 -4.76
C PHE A 226 19.58 0.43 -3.66
N THR A 227 18.33 0.23 -3.26
CA THR A 227 17.98 -0.73 -2.22
C THR A 227 17.90 -2.12 -2.84
N ILE A 228 18.62 -3.07 -2.24
CA ILE A 228 18.63 -4.45 -2.69
C ILE A 228 17.46 -5.22 -2.04
N PRO A 229 16.52 -5.80 -2.81
CA PRO A 229 15.42 -6.57 -2.25
C PRO A 229 15.92 -7.76 -1.42
N GLY A 230 15.30 -7.98 -0.25
CA GLY A 230 15.63 -9.11 0.63
C GLY A 230 16.96 -9.00 1.40
N LYS A 231 17.80 -7.99 1.10
CA LYS A 231 19.08 -7.73 1.81
C LYS A 231 19.02 -6.52 2.75
N GLY A 232 17.79 -6.09 3.08
CA GLY A 232 17.46 -4.83 3.76
C GLY A 232 18.52 -4.31 4.71
N LYS A 233 18.89 -3.02 4.55
CA LYS A 233 19.89 -2.25 5.32
C LYS A 233 21.30 -2.85 5.48
N GLU A 234 21.54 -4.13 5.17
CA GLU A 234 22.82 -4.81 5.35
C GLU A 234 23.68 -4.75 4.09
N GLU A 235 23.06 -4.75 2.91
CA GLU A 235 23.73 -4.48 1.64
C GLU A 235 22.98 -3.40 0.85
N ILE A 236 23.74 -2.50 0.22
CA ILE A 236 23.22 -1.47 -0.68
C ILE A 236 24.12 -1.33 -1.90
N LEU A 237 23.58 -0.77 -2.97
CA LEU A 237 24.38 -0.29 -4.10
C LEU A 237 24.32 1.25 -4.11
N ARG A 238 25.44 1.92 -3.84
CA ARG A 238 25.48 3.39 -3.77
C ARG A 238 26.07 3.97 -5.04
N VAL A 239 25.32 4.84 -5.70
CA VAL A 239 25.74 5.52 -6.92
C VAL A 239 26.16 6.95 -6.59
N ALA A 240 27.34 7.32 -7.07
CA ALA A 240 27.86 8.68 -7.02
C ALA A 240 28.35 9.07 -8.41
N GLY A 241 27.74 10.11 -9.00
CA GLY A 241 28.13 10.62 -10.30
C GLY A 241 27.89 12.12 -10.47
N PHE A 242 28.13 12.59 -11.68
CA PHE A 242 27.90 13.96 -12.10
C PHE A 242 27.01 13.94 -13.33
N PHE A 243 26.11 14.92 -13.43
CA PHE A 243 25.25 15.03 -14.60
C PHE A 243 25.66 16.19 -15.50
N GLU A 244 25.50 16.00 -16.81
CA GLU A 244 25.82 17.00 -17.81
C GLU A 244 24.82 16.91 -18.98
N ILE A 245 24.39 18.07 -19.47
CA ILE A 245 23.53 18.16 -20.66
C ILE A 245 24.44 18.09 -21.89
N LYS A 246 24.15 17.15 -22.79
CA LYS A 246 24.87 16.98 -24.06
C LYS A 246 23.98 17.46 -25.21
N ASN A 247 24.57 18.29 -26.07
CA ASN A 247 23.88 18.96 -27.17
C ASN A 247 24.39 18.54 -28.56
N LYS A 248 25.30 17.56 -28.66
CA LYS A 248 25.97 17.22 -29.94
C LYS A 248 25.20 16.24 -30.83
N ASP A 249 24.40 15.33 -30.27
CA ASP A 249 23.74 14.23 -31.01
C ASP A 249 22.23 14.13 -30.71
N GLY A 250 21.61 15.27 -30.40
CA GLY A 250 20.26 15.38 -29.83
C GLY A 250 20.34 15.86 -28.37
N ASP A 251 19.24 16.39 -27.86
CA ASP A 251 19.18 16.92 -26.50
C ASP A 251 18.98 15.76 -25.52
N TYR A 252 20.06 15.37 -24.87
CA TYR A 252 20.04 14.36 -23.82
C TYR A 252 20.88 14.83 -22.64
N ILE A 253 20.57 14.27 -21.49
CA ILE A 253 21.33 14.45 -20.26
C ILE A 253 21.93 13.11 -19.89
N GLU A 254 23.17 13.14 -19.42
CA GLU A 254 23.86 11.95 -18.92
C GLU A 254 24.24 12.12 -17.45
N ILE A 255 24.29 11.00 -16.73
CA ILE A 255 24.92 10.90 -15.42
C ILE A 255 26.07 9.91 -15.57
N LEU A 256 27.29 10.35 -15.30
CA LEU A 256 28.48 9.51 -15.31
C LEU A 256 29.04 9.41 -13.90
N GLY A 257 29.40 8.21 -13.47
CA GLY A 257 29.97 8.01 -12.14
C GLY A 257 30.27 6.56 -11.82
N CYS A 258 30.21 6.25 -10.52
CA CYS A 258 30.52 4.93 -9.99
C CYS A 258 29.38 4.40 -9.13
N ALA A 259 29.13 3.09 -9.24
CA ALA A 259 28.26 2.35 -8.34
C ALA A 259 29.11 1.48 -7.41
N TYR A 260 28.91 1.61 -6.11
CA TYR A 260 29.64 0.89 -5.07
C TYR A 260 28.72 -0.11 -4.40
N HIS A 261 29.02 -1.41 -4.52
CA HIS A 261 28.35 -2.42 -3.71
C HIS A 261 28.92 -2.36 -2.30
N LEU A 262 28.08 -1.98 -1.35
CA LEU A 262 28.46 -1.80 0.04
C LEU A 262 27.77 -2.83 0.91
N GLN A 263 28.51 -3.34 1.88
CA GLN A 263 28.00 -4.14 2.98
C GLN A 263 28.23 -3.40 4.29
N ARG A 264 27.26 -3.45 5.19
CA ARG A 264 27.35 -2.81 6.50
C ARG A 264 28.53 -3.39 7.28
N ALA A 265 29.32 -2.53 7.90
CA ALA A 265 30.50 -2.90 8.65
C ALA A 265 30.46 -2.34 10.07
N THR A 266 30.99 -3.11 11.02
CA THR A 266 31.10 -2.72 12.43
C THR A 266 32.37 -1.92 12.74
N THR A 267 33.28 -1.79 11.77
CA THR A 267 34.57 -1.10 11.91
C THR A 267 34.70 0.05 10.91
N ARG A 268 35.28 1.17 11.35
CA ARG A 268 35.57 2.34 10.50
C ARG A 268 36.82 2.08 9.66
N TYR A 269 36.69 2.08 8.34
CA TYR A 269 37.82 1.94 7.42
C TYR A 269 38.36 3.32 6.99
N LYS A 270 39.69 3.49 6.97
CA LYS A 270 40.36 4.72 6.48
C LYS A 270 40.72 4.55 4.99
N TYR A 271 39.99 5.17 4.07
CA TYR A 271 40.44 5.41 2.69
C TYR A 271 39.90 6.76 2.17
N VAL A 272 40.66 7.45 1.31
CA VAL A 272 40.50 8.90 1.00
C VAL A 272 40.18 9.16 -0.48
N GLY A 273 39.54 8.20 -1.17
CA GLY A 273 39.18 8.36 -2.58
C GLY A 273 38.01 9.32 -2.78
N ALA A 274 38.06 10.16 -3.83
CA ALA A 274 36.95 11.01 -4.23
C ALA A 274 35.80 10.16 -4.80
N GLN A 275 34.59 10.31 -4.24
CA GLN A 275 33.40 9.56 -4.67
C GLN A 275 33.03 9.88 -6.12
N GLY A 276 32.83 8.85 -6.94
CA GLY A 276 32.27 8.98 -8.29
C GLY A 276 33.24 9.48 -9.37
N ALA A 277 34.52 9.66 -9.06
CA ALA A 277 35.54 10.11 -10.03
C ALA A 277 36.48 8.99 -10.50
N ASP A 278 36.79 8.05 -9.62
CA ASP A 278 37.66 6.90 -9.91
C ASP A 278 36.95 5.63 -9.43
N CYS A 279 36.39 4.87 -10.40
CA CYS A 279 35.62 3.67 -10.10
C CYS A 279 36.50 2.45 -9.81
N ASP A 280 37.82 2.55 -10.07
CA ASP A 280 38.77 1.48 -9.82
C ASP A 280 39.25 1.49 -8.36
N LYS A 281 38.97 2.57 -7.62
CA LYS A 281 39.26 2.71 -6.19
C LYS A 281 38.00 2.57 -5.34
N PRO A 282 38.07 1.93 -4.16
CA PRO A 282 37.00 1.95 -3.19
C PRO A 282 36.82 3.37 -2.62
N ALA A 283 35.57 3.78 -2.42
CA ALA A 283 35.22 5.06 -1.81
C ALA A 283 34.84 4.87 -0.33
N PHE A 284 35.12 5.89 0.49
CA PHE A 284 34.74 5.86 1.90
C PHE A 284 33.27 6.16 2.12
N TYR A 285 32.63 5.28 2.87
CA TYR A 285 31.29 5.43 3.42
C TYR A 285 31.32 4.98 4.89
N ASP A 286 31.01 5.88 5.81
CA ASP A 286 31.05 5.56 7.25
C ASP A 286 30.12 4.38 7.56
N GLN A 287 30.61 3.39 8.32
CA GLN A 287 29.91 2.13 8.64
C GLN A 287 29.63 1.19 7.45
N TRP A 288 30.32 1.38 6.32
CA TRP A 288 30.19 0.52 5.15
C TRP A 288 31.55 0.04 4.65
N LYS A 289 31.59 -1.22 4.21
CA LYS A 289 32.71 -1.82 3.49
C LYS A 289 32.33 -1.94 2.01
N THR A 290 33.18 -1.40 1.12
CA THR A 290 33.04 -1.63 -0.32
C THR A 290 33.44 -3.05 -0.66
N LEU A 291 32.50 -3.81 -1.22
CA LEU A 291 32.73 -5.16 -1.74
C LEU A 291 33.19 -5.12 -3.19
N GLN A 292 32.58 -4.23 -3.99
CA GLN A 292 32.89 -4.06 -5.39
C GLN A 292 32.54 -2.64 -5.86
N SER A 293 33.23 -2.18 -6.89
CA SER A 293 32.96 -0.92 -7.58
C SER A 293 32.69 -1.20 -9.06
N PHE A 294 31.79 -0.42 -9.65
CA PHE A 294 31.42 -0.49 -11.05
C PHE A 294 31.37 0.91 -11.65
N ARG A 295 31.57 1.01 -12.96
CA ARG A 295 31.15 2.20 -13.70
C ARG A 295 29.62 2.27 -13.72
N PHE A 296 29.11 3.49 -13.65
CA PHE A 296 27.70 3.81 -13.72
C PHE A 296 27.49 4.87 -14.79
N ASP A 297 26.66 4.54 -15.77
CA ASP A 297 26.26 5.47 -16.81
C ASP A 297 24.72 5.55 -16.83
N ALA A 298 24.15 6.74 -16.92
CA ALA A 298 22.73 6.92 -17.16
C ALA A 298 22.50 7.94 -18.27
N THR A 299 21.49 7.73 -19.09
CA THR A 299 21.11 8.64 -20.19
C THR A 299 19.61 8.80 -20.24
N ALA A 300 19.14 10.03 -20.43
CA ALA A 300 17.74 10.35 -20.64
C ALA A 300 17.60 11.47 -21.68
N LYS A 301 16.48 11.47 -22.41
CA LYS A 301 16.15 12.60 -23.29
C LYS A 301 15.97 13.85 -22.43
N PHE A 302 16.49 14.99 -22.87
CA PHE A 302 16.35 16.26 -22.18
C PHE A 302 15.29 17.12 -22.87
N SER A 303 14.33 17.66 -22.11
CA SER A 303 13.31 18.57 -22.64
C SER A 303 13.76 20.02 -22.45
N LYS A 304 13.85 20.75 -23.56
CA LYS A 304 14.12 22.19 -23.55
C LYS A 304 12.86 23.05 -23.50
N ASP A 305 11.73 22.48 -23.92
CA ASP A 305 10.47 23.18 -24.07
C ASP A 305 9.49 22.73 -22.97
N GLN A 306 9.37 23.54 -21.92
CA GLN A 306 8.17 23.63 -21.07
C GLN A 306 7.97 25.07 -20.60
#